data_AF-A0A1W1ZR38-F1
#
_entry.id   AF-A0A1W1ZR38-F1
#
_cell.length_a   1.000
_cell.length_b   1.000
_cell.length_c   1.000
_cell.angle_alpha   90.00
_cell.angle_beta   90.00
_cell.angle_gamma   90.00
#
_symmetry.space_group_name_H-M   'P 1'
#
loop_
_entity.id
_entity.type
_entity.pdbx_description
1 polymer ?
#
loop_
_entity_poly.entity_id
_entity_poly.type
_entity_poly.pdbx_seq_one_letter_code
_entity_poly.pdbx_strand_id
1 'polypeptide(L)'
;MVPVELSHTTSVRAIAFGATGNDTLLAAMRSRMPQGGIAEAHLRGRRTLPPASYRMLNGRILETALGFLNEDISAPFLAGLGKYRELATAAADTRANPQSETVVSLVDPYEINSTQQPYVALMVNDSEIARVTFEITLAFGMFATAVAVRRGAIESVDCEACSLKVTLKLVGWDPELITKEVHLRVRLPVNPPMRIPLP
;
A
#
# COMPACT_ATOMS: atom_id res chain seq x y z
N MET A 1 -6.12 9.80 20.86
CA MET A 1 -6.43 9.61 19.43
C MET A 1 -7.45 8.48 19.35
N VAL A 2 -8.55 8.64 18.60
CA VAL A 2 -9.56 7.58 18.45
C VAL A 2 -8.98 6.47 17.56
N PRO A 3 -9.15 5.17 17.90
CA PRO A 3 -8.74 4.09 17.02
C PRO A 3 -9.44 4.17 15.66
N VAL A 4 -8.65 4.04 14.60
CA VAL A 4 -9.15 3.84 13.24
C VAL A 4 -9.45 2.37 13.06
N GLU A 5 -10.70 2.05 12.78
CA GLU A 5 -11.07 0.69 12.38
C GLU A 5 -10.68 0.48 10.92
N LEU A 6 -9.76 -0.44 10.69
CA LEU A 6 -9.42 -0.93 9.36
C LEU A 6 -10.35 -2.10 9.03
N SER A 7 -10.81 -2.13 7.78
CA SER A 7 -11.48 -3.28 7.20
C SER A 7 -10.82 -3.63 5.87
N HIS A 8 -11.20 -4.76 5.27
CA HIS A 8 -10.74 -5.20 3.93
C HIS A 8 -11.12 -4.24 2.79
N THR A 9 -11.83 -3.15 3.09
CA THR A 9 -12.20 -2.10 2.12
C THR A 9 -11.49 -0.78 2.39
N THR A 10 -10.66 -0.72 3.44
CA THR A 10 -9.98 0.51 3.82
C THR A 10 -8.77 0.73 2.92
N SER A 11 -8.87 1.70 2.02
CA SER A 11 -7.79 1.98 1.09
C SER A 11 -6.62 2.72 1.74
N VAL A 12 -5.42 2.51 1.18
CA VAL A 12 -4.21 3.28 1.52
C VAL A 12 -4.50 4.79 1.45
N ARG A 13 -5.24 5.20 0.42
CA ARG A 13 -5.61 6.58 0.19
C ARG A 13 -6.44 7.15 1.32
N ALA A 14 -7.50 6.45 1.75
CA ALA A 14 -8.39 6.91 2.81
C ALA A 14 -7.62 7.12 4.12
N ILE A 15 -6.68 6.23 4.44
CA ILE A 15 -5.88 6.31 5.66
C ILE A 15 -4.82 7.40 5.61
N ALA A 16 -4.00 7.45 4.56
CA ALA A 16 -2.88 8.37 4.52
C ALA A 16 -3.30 9.81 4.16
N PHE A 17 -4.31 9.97 3.29
CA PHE A 17 -4.67 11.27 2.72
C PHE A 17 -6.06 11.77 3.15
N GLY A 18 -6.86 10.95 3.85
CA GLY A 18 -8.17 11.35 4.38
C GLY A 18 -9.08 11.92 3.30
N ALA A 19 -9.67 13.09 3.58
CA ALA A 19 -10.58 13.79 2.68
C ALA A 19 -9.89 14.61 1.57
N THR A 20 -8.58 14.44 1.35
CA THR A 20 -7.87 15.22 0.32
C THR A 20 -8.38 14.85 -1.08
N GLY A 21 -8.89 15.85 -1.80
CA GLY A 21 -9.46 15.69 -3.14
C GLY A 21 -8.44 15.27 -4.20
N ASN A 22 -8.92 14.62 -5.27
CA ASN A 22 -8.07 14.17 -6.40
C ASN A 22 -7.22 15.32 -6.95
N ASP A 23 -7.81 16.49 -7.18
CA ASP A 23 -7.14 17.61 -7.83
C ASP A 23 -5.92 18.10 -7.05
N THR A 24 -6.01 18.13 -5.72
CA THR A 24 -4.89 18.50 -4.85
C THR A 24 -3.77 17.47 -4.92
N LEU A 25 -4.10 16.17 -4.86
CA LEU A 25 -3.11 15.09 -4.96
C LEU A 25 -2.45 15.07 -6.35
N LEU A 26 -3.24 15.25 -7.42
CA LEU A 26 -2.73 15.33 -8.79
C LEU A 26 -1.86 16.57 -9.00
N ALA A 27 -2.21 17.72 -8.41
CA ALA A 27 -1.35 18.90 -8.45
C ALA A 27 -0.01 18.65 -7.74
N ALA A 28 -0.01 17.96 -6.60
CA ALA A 28 1.20 17.57 -5.89
C ALA A 28 2.06 16.59 -6.71
N MET A 29 1.45 15.59 -7.36
CA MET A 29 2.17 14.67 -8.25
C MET A 29 2.78 15.41 -9.46
N ARG A 30 2.01 16.32 -10.07
CA ARG A 30 2.45 17.11 -11.24
C ARG A 30 3.66 17.98 -10.93
N SER A 31 3.74 18.58 -9.74
CA SER A 31 4.87 19.44 -9.36
C SER A 31 6.19 18.68 -9.20
N ARG A 32 6.13 17.35 -9.12
CA ARG A 32 7.30 16.47 -8.93
C ARG A 32 7.61 15.57 -10.13
N MET A 33 6.90 15.75 -11.24
CA MET A 33 7.15 15.00 -12.47
C MET A 33 8.50 15.36 -13.14
N PRO A 34 9.06 14.46 -13.97
CA PRO A 34 10.20 14.76 -14.82
C PRO A 34 9.95 15.97 -15.73
N GLN A 35 11.00 16.75 -16.02
CA GLN A 35 10.95 17.77 -17.06
C GLN A 35 10.68 17.13 -18.43
N GLY A 36 9.68 17.64 -19.18
CA GLY A 36 9.16 17.02 -20.40
C GLY A 36 8.00 16.02 -20.16
N GLY A 37 7.82 15.57 -18.91
CA GLY A 37 6.72 14.70 -18.52
C GLY A 37 6.92 13.22 -18.85
N ILE A 38 6.01 12.39 -18.33
CA ILE A 38 6.12 10.93 -18.29
C ILE A 38 5.87 10.32 -19.68
N ALA A 39 4.82 10.76 -20.37
CA ALA A 39 4.40 10.22 -21.65
C ALA A 39 5.47 10.45 -22.73
N GLU A 40 6.10 11.62 -22.72
CA GLU A 40 7.13 11.95 -23.72
C GLU A 40 8.36 11.04 -23.56
N ALA A 41 8.83 10.82 -22.34
CA ALA A 41 9.96 9.94 -22.06
C ALA A 41 9.75 8.49 -22.56
N HIS A 42 8.51 8.00 -22.52
CA HIS A 42 8.17 6.61 -22.90
C HIS A 42 7.76 6.46 -24.38
N LEU A 43 7.37 7.54 -25.05
CA LEU A 43 6.89 7.53 -26.44
C LEU A 43 7.90 8.11 -27.44
N ARG A 44 8.92 8.84 -26.97
CA ARG A 44 10.01 9.36 -27.82
C ARG A 44 10.59 8.25 -28.69
N GLY A 45 10.68 8.51 -29.99
CA GLY A 45 11.17 7.56 -30.99
C GLY A 45 10.14 6.54 -31.50
N ARG A 46 8.96 6.40 -30.85
CA ARG A 46 7.87 5.53 -31.32
C ARG A 46 6.78 6.32 -32.04
N ARG A 47 6.41 7.49 -31.51
CA ARG A 47 5.49 8.44 -32.16
C ARG A 47 5.79 9.87 -31.75
N THR A 48 5.66 10.79 -32.70
CA THR A 48 5.66 12.22 -32.41
C THR A 48 4.22 12.67 -32.21
N LEU A 49 3.90 13.16 -31.01
CA LEU A 49 2.60 13.74 -30.69
C LEU A 49 2.70 15.26 -30.52
N PRO A 50 1.61 16.00 -30.77
CA PRO A 50 1.54 17.41 -30.42
C PRO A 50 1.74 17.62 -28.90
N PRO A 51 2.32 18.76 -28.46
CA PRO A 51 2.55 19.04 -27.04
C PRO A 51 1.28 18.95 -26.17
N ALA A 52 0.13 19.35 -26.71
CA ALA A 52 -1.16 19.24 -26.01
C ALA A 52 -1.53 17.78 -25.70
N SER A 53 -1.22 16.85 -26.61
CA SER A 53 -1.48 15.42 -26.44
C SER A 53 -0.59 14.82 -25.35
N TYR A 54 0.68 15.20 -25.27
CA TYR A 54 1.56 14.78 -24.17
C TYR A 54 1.06 15.28 -22.81
N ARG A 55 0.61 16.53 -22.72
CA ARG A 55 0.01 17.06 -21.48
C ARG A 55 -1.22 16.28 -21.04
N MET A 56 -2.12 15.96 -21.99
CA MET A 56 -3.29 15.14 -21.72
C MET A 56 -2.92 13.73 -21.24
N LEU A 57 -1.97 13.08 -21.92
CA LEU A 57 -1.49 11.74 -21.55
C LEU A 57 -0.85 11.74 -20.16
N ASN A 58 -0.02 12.74 -19.85
CA ASN A 58 0.56 12.91 -18.51
C ASN A 58 -0.53 13.01 -17.44
N GLY A 59 -1.59 13.79 -17.70
CA GLY A 59 -2.73 13.90 -16.78
C GLY A 59 -3.40 12.56 -16.52
N ARG A 60 -3.71 11.80 -17.57
CA ARG A 60 -4.33 10.47 -17.47
C ARG A 60 -3.44 9.42 -16.81
N ILE A 61 -2.14 9.44 -17.10
CA ILE A 61 -1.16 8.55 -16.46
C ILE A 61 -1.15 8.80 -14.95
N LEU A 62 -1.06 10.07 -14.52
CA LEU A 62 -1.07 10.40 -13.10
C LEU A 62 -2.41 10.08 -12.42
N GLU A 63 -3.54 10.31 -13.09
CA GLU A 63 -4.85 9.95 -12.58
C GLU A 63 -4.99 8.45 -12.37
N THR A 64 -4.50 7.66 -13.32
CA THR A 64 -4.47 6.19 -13.21
C THR A 64 -3.53 5.77 -12.08
N ALA A 65 -2.33 6.37 -11.99
CA ALA A 65 -1.36 6.06 -10.95
C ALA A 65 -1.85 6.43 -9.54
N LEU A 66 -2.60 7.53 -9.41
CA LEU A 66 -3.27 7.90 -8.16
C LEU A 66 -4.26 6.81 -7.72
N GLY A 67 -4.88 6.12 -8.68
CA GLY A 67 -5.75 4.97 -8.45
C GLY A 67 -5.07 3.79 -7.74
N PHE A 68 -3.75 3.63 -7.84
CA PHE A 68 -3.02 2.58 -7.11
C PHE A 68 -3.10 2.76 -5.58
N LEU A 69 -3.34 3.99 -5.10
CA LEU A 69 -3.57 4.23 -3.67
C LEU A 69 -4.96 3.76 -3.21
N ASN A 70 -5.84 3.32 -4.11
CA ASN A 70 -7.14 2.76 -3.73
C ASN A 70 -7.06 1.30 -3.29
N GLU A 71 -5.88 0.67 -3.35
CA GLU A 71 -5.69 -0.69 -2.86
C GLU A 71 -5.93 -0.81 -1.36
N ASP A 72 -6.40 -2.00 -0.95
CA ASP A 72 -6.61 -2.36 0.45
C ASP A 72 -5.29 -2.37 1.22
N ILE A 73 -5.29 -1.67 2.36
CA ILE A 73 -4.12 -1.59 3.23
C ILE A 73 -3.97 -2.82 4.14
N SER A 74 -5.07 -3.55 4.39
CA SER A 74 -5.10 -4.62 5.38
C SER A 74 -4.32 -5.86 4.92
N ALA A 75 -4.43 -6.23 3.64
CA ALA A 75 -3.74 -7.38 3.07
C ALA A 75 -2.19 -7.33 3.21
N PRO A 76 -1.48 -6.28 2.77
CA PRO A 76 -0.02 -6.21 2.93
C PRO A 76 0.41 -6.17 4.40
N PHE A 77 -0.39 -5.52 5.27
CA PHE A 77 -0.13 -5.47 6.70
C PHE A 77 -0.23 -6.86 7.36
N LEU A 78 -1.33 -7.58 7.13
CA LEU A 78 -1.54 -8.93 7.67
C LEU A 78 -0.52 -9.93 7.11
N ALA A 79 -0.19 -9.84 5.81
CA ALA A 79 0.84 -10.67 5.20
C ALA A 79 2.24 -10.42 5.80
N GLY A 80 2.54 -9.18 6.18
CA GLY A 80 3.76 -8.84 6.91
C GLY A 80 3.78 -9.42 8.32
N LEU A 81 2.66 -9.33 9.05
CA LEU A 81 2.51 -9.92 10.39
C LEU A 81 2.75 -11.43 10.37
N GLY A 82 2.22 -12.13 9.37
CA GLY A 82 2.40 -13.58 9.22
C GLY A 82 3.85 -14.05 9.10
N LYS A 83 4.83 -13.14 8.96
CA LYS A 83 6.26 -13.46 8.89
C LYS A 83 6.95 -13.50 10.26
N TYR A 84 6.31 -13.01 11.32
CA TYR A 84 6.91 -13.02 12.66
C TYR A 84 6.85 -14.41 13.29
N ARG A 85 7.97 -14.84 13.89
CA ARG A 85 8.14 -16.20 14.42
C ARG A 85 7.23 -16.44 15.62
N GLU A 86 7.00 -15.42 16.43
CA GLU A 86 6.09 -15.42 17.57
C GLU A 86 4.66 -15.76 17.12
N LEU A 87 4.23 -15.18 15.99
CA LEU A 87 2.94 -15.48 15.38
C LEU A 87 2.89 -16.88 14.76
N ALA A 88 3.96 -17.33 14.11
CA ALA A 88 4.06 -18.70 13.63
C ALA A 88 3.96 -19.73 14.77
N THR A 89 4.57 -19.44 15.93
CA THR A 89 4.54 -20.29 17.13
C THR A 89 3.13 -20.35 17.70
N ALA A 90 2.51 -19.20 17.96
CA ALA A 90 1.12 -19.13 18.40
C ALA A 90 0.15 -19.80 17.40
N ALA A 91 0.42 -19.70 16.11
CA ALA A 91 -0.38 -20.35 15.08
C ALA A 91 -0.24 -21.88 15.08
N ALA A 92 0.95 -22.42 15.37
CA ALA A 92 1.16 -23.85 15.52
C ALA A 92 0.44 -24.37 16.78
N ASP A 93 0.61 -23.69 17.91
CA ASP A 93 0.03 -24.08 19.20
C ASP A 93 -1.51 -24.08 19.15
N THR A 94 -2.10 -23.00 18.64
CA THR A 94 -3.57 -22.87 18.52
C THR A 94 -4.17 -23.79 17.45
N ARG A 95 -3.36 -24.30 16.51
CA ARG A 95 -3.78 -25.33 15.56
C ARG A 95 -3.78 -26.72 16.19
N ALA A 96 -2.80 -27.01 17.05
CA ALA A 96 -2.75 -28.25 17.82
C ALA A 96 -3.85 -28.31 18.89
N ASN A 97 -4.24 -27.16 19.45
CA ASN A 97 -5.38 -27.04 20.38
C ASN A 97 -6.44 -26.04 19.85
N PRO A 98 -7.41 -26.48 19.03
CA PRO A 98 -8.38 -25.60 18.36
C PRO A 98 -9.33 -24.80 19.25
N GLN A 99 -9.40 -25.11 20.54
CA GLN A 99 -10.18 -24.37 21.54
C GLN A 99 -9.38 -23.23 22.20
N SER A 100 -8.05 -23.22 22.01
CA SER A 100 -7.18 -22.20 22.56
C SER A 100 -7.12 -20.96 21.66
N GLU A 101 -6.98 -19.81 22.31
CA GLU A 101 -6.64 -18.53 21.71
C GLU A 101 -5.33 -18.06 22.33
N THR A 102 -4.50 -17.39 21.54
CA THR A 102 -3.27 -16.78 22.02
C THR A 102 -3.21 -15.35 21.51
N VAL A 103 -2.97 -14.41 22.43
CA VAL A 103 -2.68 -13.02 22.10
C VAL A 103 -1.17 -12.85 22.10
N VAL A 104 -0.61 -12.52 20.94
CA VAL A 104 0.81 -12.21 20.79
C VAL A 104 1.00 -10.70 20.90
N SER A 105 1.79 -10.26 21.89
CA SER A 105 2.17 -8.86 22.05
C SER A 105 3.53 -8.61 21.41
N LEU A 106 3.53 -7.79 20.37
CA LEU A 106 4.71 -7.20 19.76
C LEU A 106 4.93 -5.84 20.45
N VAL A 107 6.09 -5.62 21.08
CA VAL A 107 6.36 -4.42 21.92
C VAL A 107 7.61 -3.64 21.46
N ASP A 108 8.45 -4.25 20.63
CA ASP A 108 9.64 -3.63 20.01
C ASP A 108 9.30 -2.96 18.67
N PRO A 109 10.15 -2.08 18.10
CA PRO A 109 9.90 -1.49 16.78
C PRO A 109 9.94 -2.58 15.70
N TYR A 110 8.77 -3.07 15.35
CA TYR A 110 8.57 -4.00 14.26
C TYR A 110 8.18 -3.22 13.01
N GLU A 111 8.85 -3.50 11.89
CA GLU A 111 8.56 -2.83 10.63
C GLU A 111 8.04 -3.83 9.61
N ILE A 112 6.88 -3.52 9.03
CA ILE A 112 6.37 -4.24 7.87
C ILE A 112 6.54 -3.35 6.66
N ASN A 113 7.33 -3.81 5.71
CA ASN A 113 7.50 -3.16 4.42
C ASN A 113 6.81 -3.97 3.32
N SER A 114 5.99 -3.27 2.54
CA SER A 114 5.36 -3.79 1.33
C SER A 114 5.66 -2.87 0.16
N THR A 115 6.39 -3.39 -0.82
CA THR A 115 6.67 -2.70 -2.08
C THR A 115 5.98 -3.44 -3.22
N GLN A 116 5.25 -2.71 -4.04
CA GLN A 116 4.61 -3.23 -5.24
C GLN A 116 4.99 -2.35 -6.43
N GLN A 117 4.97 -2.93 -7.64
CA GLN A 117 5.32 -2.23 -8.86
C GLN A 117 4.18 -2.26 -9.89
N PRO A 118 3.06 -1.55 -9.63
CA PRO A 118 1.98 -1.42 -10.60
C PRO A 118 2.44 -0.61 -11.82
N TYR A 119 1.74 -0.74 -12.93
CA TYR A 119 2.08 -0.02 -14.16
C TYR A 119 0.85 0.50 -14.88
N VAL A 120 1.06 1.56 -15.66
CA VAL A 120 0.08 2.09 -16.61
C VAL A 120 0.52 1.68 -18.01
N ALA A 121 -0.30 0.88 -18.68
CA ALA A 121 -0.12 0.54 -20.09
C ALA A 121 -0.69 1.64 -21.00
N LEU A 122 0.10 2.09 -21.98
CA LEU A 122 -0.36 2.96 -23.04
C LEU A 122 -0.72 2.09 -24.25
N MET A 123 -1.98 2.15 -24.68
CA MET A 123 -2.53 1.26 -25.71
C MET A 123 -2.93 2.04 -26.97
N VAL A 124 -2.76 1.43 -28.14
CA VAL A 124 -3.33 1.88 -29.42
C VAL A 124 -3.87 0.65 -30.16
N ASN A 125 -5.16 0.65 -30.50
CA ASN A 125 -5.84 -0.50 -31.14
C ASN A 125 -5.55 -1.81 -30.41
N ASP A 126 -5.70 -1.80 -29.08
CA ASP A 126 -5.44 -2.94 -28.18
C ASP A 126 -4.00 -3.48 -28.17
N SER A 127 -3.05 -2.77 -28.81
CA SER A 127 -1.62 -3.05 -28.71
C SER A 127 -0.97 -2.15 -27.65
N GLU A 128 -0.24 -2.76 -26.71
CA GLU A 128 0.60 -2.01 -25.75
C GLU A 128 1.77 -1.37 -26.49
N ILE A 129 1.79 -0.04 -26.54
CA ILE A 129 2.83 0.73 -27.23
C ILE A 129 3.88 1.28 -26.26
N ALA A 130 3.58 1.31 -24.95
CA ALA A 130 4.52 1.67 -23.89
C ALA A 130 3.97 1.26 -22.52
N ARG A 131 4.89 1.09 -21.56
CA ARG A 131 4.60 0.80 -20.16
C ARG A 131 5.23 1.86 -19.28
N VAL A 132 4.46 2.41 -18.35
CA VAL A 132 4.95 3.32 -17.32
C VAL A 132 4.84 2.63 -15.97
N THR A 133 5.98 2.24 -15.39
CA THR A 133 6.02 1.51 -14.12
C THR A 133 6.12 2.48 -12.94
N PHE A 134 5.31 2.26 -11.93
CA PHE A 134 5.33 2.97 -10.66
C PHE A 134 5.79 2.02 -9.56
N GLU A 135 6.24 2.60 -8.46
CA GLU A 135 6.54 1.88 -7.24
C GLU A 135 5.70 2.49 -6.11
N ILE A 136 4.92 1.65 -5.45
CA ILE A 136 4.20 2.00 -4.23
C ILE A 136 4.88 1.27 -3.08
N THR A 137 5.28 2.03 -2.06
CA THR A 137 5.83 1.45 -0.83
C THR A 137 4.99 1.88 0.37
N LEU A 138 4.56 0.87 1.14
CA LEU A 138 3.87 0.98 2.41
C LEU A 138 4.82 0.50 3.50
N ALA A 139 5.23 1.39 4.38
CA ALA A 139 6.04 1.07 5.55
C ALA A 139 5.20 1.26 6.82
N PHE A 140 4.93 0.17 7.52
CA PHE A 140 4.19 0.17 8.78
C PHE A 140 5.18 0.04 9.93
N GLY A 141 5.27 1.07 10.77
CA GLY A 141 5.98 1.01 12.05
C GLY A 141 5.01 0.58 13.14
N MET A 142 5.32 -0.53 13.81
CA MET A 142 4.52 -1.09 14.89
C MET A 142 5.30 -1.02 16.19
N PHE A 143 4.66 -0.50 17.24
CA PHE A 143 5.18 -0.54 18.60
C PHE A 143 4.30 -1.46 19.42
N ALA A 144 3.39 -0.93 20.24
CA ALA A 144 2.45 -1.72 21.04
C ALA A 144 1.34 -2.35 20.19
N THR A 145 1.58 -3.57 19.71
CA THR A 145 0.66 -4.31 18.83
C THR A 145 0.27 -5.64 19.44
N ALA A 146 -1.02 -5.85 19.66
CA ALA A 146 -1.59 -7.12 20.08
C ALA A 146 -2.24 -7.80 18.87
N VAL A 147 -1.94 -9.09 18.69
CA VAL A 147 -2.50 -9.91 17.61
C VAL A 147 -3.16 -11.13 18.19
N ALA A 148 -4.46 -11.28 17.99
CA ALA A 148 -5.21 -12.46 18.43
C ALA A 148 -5.09 -13.56 17.37
N VAL A 149 -4.58 -14.71 17.80
CA VAL A 149 -4.41 -15.90 16.98
C VAL A 149 -5.29 -17.02 17.52
N ARG A 150 -6.07 -17.64 16.63
CA ARG A 150 -6.91 -18.79 16.96
C ARG A 150 -6.92 -19.77 15.81
N ARG A 151 -6.91 -21.07 16.12
CA ARG A 151 -6.91 -22.16 15.12
C ARG A 151 -5.83 -22.01 14.05
N GLY A 152 -4.69 -21.37 14.35
CA GLY A 152 -3.64 -21.08 13.39
C GLY A 152 -3.93 -19.96 12.37
N ALA A 153 -4.80 -19.01 12.71
CA ALA A 153 -5.13 -17.84 11.90
C ALA A 153 -5.20 -16.57 12.76
N ILE A 154 -4.90 -15.41 12.15
CA ILE A 154 -5.10 -14.09 12.75
C ILE A 154 -6.60 -13.77 12.70
N GLU A 155 -7.20 -13.46 13.85
CA GLU A 155 -8.60 -13.03 13.97
C GLU A 155 -8.74 -11.52 14.21
N SER A 156 -7.77 -10.90 14.90
CA SER A 156 -7.74 -9.45 15.06
C SER A 156 -6.33 -8.91 15.30
N VAL A 157 -6.17 -7.62 14.99
CA VAL A 157 -4.97 -6.84 15.32
C VAL A 157 -5.39 -5.53 15.98
N ASP A 158 -4.82 -5.22 17.14
CA ASP A 158 -4.95 -3.94 17.82
C ASP A 158 -3.55 -3.31 17.96
N CYS A 159 -3.32 -2.18 17.32
CA CYS A 159 -2.07 -1.43 17.39
C CYS A 159 -2.32 -0.04 17.99
N GLU A 160 -1.81 0.20 19.18
CA GLU A 160 -2.00 1.46 19.92
C GLU A 160 -1.04 2.58 19.48
N ALA A 161 0.03 2.21 18.77
CA ALA A 161 1.00 3.13 18.21
C ALA A 161 1.51 2.54 16.90
N CYS A 162 0.84 2.93 15.80
CA CYS A 162 1.24 2.60 14.45
C CYS A 162 1.69 3.88 13.72
N SER A 163 2.75 3.78 12.94
CA SER A 163 3.04 4.74 11.87
C SER A 163 2.82 4.06 10.53
N LEU A 164 2.32 4.81 9.56
CA LEU A 164 2.23 4.40 8.17
C LEU A 164 2.90 5.48 7.32
N LYS A 165 3.95 5.09 6.60
CA LYS A 165 4.52 5.88 5.52
C LYS A 165 4.10 5.28 4.18
N VAL A 166 3.48 6.12 3.35
CA VAL A 166 3.05 5.79 1.99
C VAL A 166 3.87 6.61 1.02
N THR A 167 4.45 5.94 0.03
CA THR A 167 5.15 6.59 -1.07
C THR A 167 4.63 6.07 -2.41
N LEU A 168 4.50 6.95 -3.39
CA LEU A 168 4.28 6.59 -4.79
C LEU A 168 5.35 7.27 -5.63
N LYS A 169 6.12 6.47 -6.36
CA LYS A 169 7.27 6.89 -7.16
C LYS A 169 7.11 6.40 -8.60
N LEU A 170 7.69 7.14 -9.55
CA LEU A 170 7.88 6.68 -10.92
C LEU A 170 9.21 5.93 -11.00
N VAL A 171 9.21 4.70 -11.52
CA VAL A 171 10.46 3.92 -11.67
C VAL A 171 11.41 4.64 -12.64
N GLY A 172 12.67 4.77 -12.25
CA GLY A 172 13.68 5.51 -13.02
C GLY A 172 13.63 7.03 -12.86
N TRP A 173 12.83 7.54 -11.91
CA TRP A 173 12.79 8.96 -11.54
C TRP A 173 12.89 9.11 -10.03
N ASP A 174 13.91 9.81 -9.54
CA ASP A 174 14.24 9.80 -8.12
C ASP A 174 13.22 10.49 -7.21
N PRO A 175 12.64 11.65 -7.57
CA PRO A 175 11.60 12.27 -6.76
C PRO A 175 10.35 11.40 -6.58
N GLU A 176 9.96 11.19 -5.33
CA GLU A 176 8.65 10.62 -4.97
C GLU A 176 7.55 11.56 -5.49
N LEU A 177 6.63 11.04 -6.31
CA LEU A 177 5.50 11.83 -6.81
C LEU A 177 4.56 12.23 -5.69
N ILE A 178 4.36 11.33 -4.72
CA ILE A 178 3.65 11.64 -3.48
C ILE A 178 4.26 10.87 -2.32
N THR A 179 4.23 11.48 -1.15
CA THR A 179 4.75 10.89 0.08
C THR A 179 3.94 11.42 1.26
N LYS A 180 3.59 10.53 2.17
CA LYS A 180 2.79 10.88 3.33
C LYS A 180 3.08 9.94 4.47
N GLU A 181 3.29 10.50 5.64
CA GLU A 181 3.41 9.77 6.89
C GLU A 181 2.26 10.16 7.82
N VAL A 182 1.64 9.16 8.43
CA VAL A 182 0.56 9.32 9.39
C VAL A 182 0.80 8.43 10.60
N HIS A 183 0.42 8.92 11.78
CA HIS A 183 0.41 8.15 13.01
C HIS A 183 -1.04 7.82 13.36
N LEU A 184 -1.31 6.57 13.69
CA LEU A 184 -2.65 6.07 13.91
C LEU A 184 -2.68 5.00 14.99
N ARG A 185 -3.85 4.88 15.60
CA ARG A 185 -4.26 3.68 16.34
C ARG A 185 -5.06 2.82 15.39
N VAL A 186 -4.74 1.53 15.30
CA VAL A 186 -5.39 0.60 14.37
C VAL A 186 -6.13 -0.45 15.18
N ARG A 187 -7.39 -0.68 14.83
CA ARG A 187 -8.10 -1.90 15.17
C ARG A 187 -8.53 -2.57 13.86
N LEU A 188 -8.12 -3.80 13.65
CA LEU A 188 -8.40 -4.55 12.44
C LEU A 188 -9.01 -5.91 12.82
N PRO A 189 -10.34 -6.04 12.81
CA PRO A 189 -10.98 -7.34 12.82
C PRO A 189 -10.76 -8.04 11.46
N VAL A 190 -10.31 -9.29 11.49
CA VAL A 190 -9.94 -10.03 10.28
C VAL A 190 -11.03 -11.06 9.94
N ASN A 191 -11.86 -10.73 8.95
CA ASN A 191 -12.93 -11.61 8.48
C ASN A 191 -12.92 -11.78 6.94
N PRO A 192 -12.64 -12.99 6.40
CA PRO A 192 -12.32 -14.22 7.12
C PRO A 192 -10.93 -14.17 7.78
N PRO A 193 -10.68 -14.93 8.87
CA PRO A 193 -9.37 -14.99 9.53
C PRO A 193 -8.23 -15.31 8.56
N MET A 194 -7.10 -14.61 8.69
CA MET A 194 -5.94 -14.83 7.81
C MET A 194 -5.08 -15.98 8.33
N ARG A 195 -4.91 -17.03 7.52
CA ARG A 195 -4.01 -18.14 7.87
C ARG A 195 -2.56 -17.68 7.95
N ILE A 196 -1.90 -18.01 9.04
CA ILE A 196 -0.45 -17.81 9.17
C ILE A 196 0.25 -19.01 8.50
N PRO A 197 1.12 -18.77 7.50
CA PRO A 197 1.95 -19.83 6.92
C PRO A 197 2.82 -20.45 8.02
N LEU A 198 2.76 -21.78 8.16
CA LEU A 198 3.70 -22.50 9.02
C LEU A 198 4.83 -23.07 8.16
N PRO A 199 6.08 -23.05 8.65
CA PRO A 199 7.18 -23.75 8.01
C PRO A 199 7.00 -25.28 8.01
#